data_AF-A0A969NCQ6-F1
#
_entry.id   AF-A0A969NCQ6-F1
#
_cell.length_a   1.000
_cell.length_b   1.000
_cell.length_c   1.000
_cell.angle_alpha   90.00
_cell.angle_beta   90.00
_cell.angle_gamma   90.00
#
_symmetry.space_group_name_H-M   'P 1'
#
loop_
_entity.id
_entity.type
_entity.pdbx_description
1 polymer ?
#
loop_
_entity_poly.entity_id
_entity_poly.type
_entity_poly.pdbx_seq_one_letter_code
_entity_poly.pdbx_strand_id
1 'polypeptide(L)'
;MKKLLLISSCILLYALQLSAQVGGSSTYTFLKLTNSARVAALGGQNISINDADLNFVFHNPAMLNAAMSKHLVLNYVKYFADINYGYAAFANDFGKAGTFASGLHYINYGKFIEADETGKITGEFKAFELALNLFWARPVFDSLLTIGVNLKPIYSQLED
;
A
#
# COMPACT_ATOMS: atom_id res chain seq x y z
N MET A 1 16.83 44.18 -27.91
CA MET A 1 17.52 42.88 -27.77
C MET A 1 17.92 42.57 -26.32
N LYS A 2 18.70 43.41 -25.62
CA LYS A 2 19.13 43.16 -24.23
C LYS A 2 17.99 42.92 -23.22
N LYS A 3 16.88 43.67 -23.31
CA LYS A 3 15.70 43.48 -22.45
C LYS A 3 14.99 42.13 -22.67
N LEU A 4 14.97 41.64 -23.91
CA LEU A 4 14.34 40.36 -24.26
C LEU A 4 15.16 39.17 -23.76
N LEU A 5 16.49 39.28 -23.83
CA LEU A 5 17.43 38.32 -23.22
C LEU A 5 17.28 38.26 -21.70
N LEU A 6 17.06 39.40 -21.04
CA LEU A 6 16.86 39.45 -19.59
C LEU A 6 15.56 38.75 -19.17
N ILE A 7 14.47 38.98 -19.91
CA ILE A 7 13.16 38.35 -19.64
C ILE A 7 13.23 36.83 -19.87
N SER A 8 13.88 36.40 -20.96
CA SER A 8 14.09 34.97 -21.25
C SER A 8 14.92 34.29 -20.15
N SER A 9 15.97 34.95 -19.65
CA SER A 9 16.79 34.47 -18.53
C SER A 9 15.98 34.31 -17.24
N CYS A 10 15.12 35.28 -16.91
CA CYS A 10 14.26 35.19 -15.71
C CYS A 10 13.23 34.05 -15.81
N ILE A 11 12.67 33.80 -16.99
CA ILE A 11 11.73 32.68 -17.22
C ILE A 11 12.44 31.33 -17.07
N LEU A 12 13.66 31.21 -17.60
CA LEU A 12 14.47 30.00 -17.47
C LEU A 12 14.83 29.72 -16.00
N LEU A 13 15.15 30.76 -15.22
CA LEU A 13 15.45 30.63 -13.79
C LEU A 13 14.22 30.24 -12.96
N TYR A 14 13.02 30.69 -13.35
CA TYR A 14 11.78 30.27 -12.69
C TYR A 14 11.43 28.80 -12.99
N ALA A 15 11.78 28.29 -14.17
CA ALA A 15 11.59 26.89 -14.54
C ALA A 15 12.55 25.90 -13.83
N LEU A 16 13.59 26.39 -13.16
CA LEU A 16 14.59 25.59 -12.44
C LEU A 16 14.27 25.40 -10.94
N GLN A 17 12.99 25.44 -10.55
CA GLN A 17 12.59 25.04 -9.20
C GLN A 17 12.84 23.53 -9.01
N LEU A 18 14.05 23.19 -8.58
CA LEU A 18 14.44 21.84 -8.20
C LEU A 18 13.93 21.58 -6.78
N SER A 19 12.86 20.80 -6.65
CA SER A 19 12.52 20.18 -5.37
C SER A 19 13.45 19.00 -5.14
N ALA A 20 14.21 19.01 -4.04
CA ALA A 20 14.93 17.84 -3.59
C ALA A 20 13.93 16.78 -3.10
N GLN A 21 14.29 15.50 -3.22
CA GLN A 21 13.51 14.42 -2.62
C GLN A 21 13.59 14.51 -1.09
N VAL A 22 12.47 14.74 -0.43
CA VAL A 22 12.35 14.55 1.02
C VAL A 22 12.09 13.06 1.24
N GLY A 23 13.16 12.27 1.37
CA GLY A 23 13.09 10.86 1.71
C GLY A 23 12.79 10.66 3.19
N GLY A 24 12.02 9.62 3.54
CA GLY A 24 11.85 9.18 4.93
C GLY A 24 10.78 9.91 5.75
N SER A 25 10.03 10.85 5.17
CA SER A 25 8.94 11.57 5.87
C SER A 25 7.55 10.91 5.73
N SER A 26 7.46 9.67 5.24
CA SER A 26 6.18 8.99 5.04
C SER A 26 5.72 8.23 6.29
N THR A 27 4.48 8.48 6.71
CA THR A 27 3.77 7.65 7.69
C THR A 27 3.19 6.39 7.03
N TYR A 28 2.93 5.35 7.82
CA TYR A 28 2.31 4.09 7.36
C TYR A 28 3.07 3.37 6.24
N THR A 29 4.40 3.34 6.34
CA THR A 29 5.29 2.75 5.32
C THR A 29 5.03 1.25 5.12
N PHE A 30 4.43 0.55 6.10
CA PHE A 30 4.05 -0.86 5.98
C PHE A 30 3.10 -1.13 4.79
N LEU A 31 2.31 -0.15 4.34
CA LEU A 31 1.46 -0.29 3.15
C LEU A 31 2.25 -0.47 1.85
N LYS A 32 3.54 -0.13 1.85
CA LYS A 32 4.44 -0.35 0.71
C LYS A 32 5.00 -1.76 0.67
N LEU A 33 4.85 -2.54 1.75
CA LEU A 33 5.28 -3.93 1.79
C LEU A 33 4.38 -4.77 0.89
N THR A 34 5.00 -5.66 0.12
CA THR A 34 4.28 -6.58 -0.75
C THR A 34 3.50 -7.60 0.09
N ASN A 35 2.26 -7.89 -0.30
CA ASN A 35 1.34 -8.74 0.45
C ASN A 35 1.37 -10.21 0.03
N SER A 36 2.13 -10.57 -1.01
CA SER A 36 2.11 -11.89 -1.64
C SER A 36 3.49 -12.33 -2.09
N ALA A 37 3.80 -13.62 -1.91
CA ALA A 37 5.03 -14.22 -2.43
C ALA A 37 5.12 -14.14 -3.97
N ARG A 38 3.97 -14.28 -4.67
CA ARG A 38 3.92 -14.18 -6.13
C ARG A 38 4.25 -12.77 -6.61
N VAL A 39 3.67 -11.76 -5.98
CA VAL A 39 3.95 -10.36 -6.34
C VAL A 39 5.39 -9.98 -5.95
N ALA A 40 5.89 -10.46 -4.81
CA ALA A 40 7.28 -10.29 -4.41
C ALA A 40 8.25 -10.85 -5.46
N ALA A 41 8.01 -12.07 -5.95
CA ALA A 41 8.82 -12.72 -6.98
C ALA A 41 8.78 -11.99 -8.34
N LEU A 42 7.71 -11.22 -8.61
CA LEU A 42 7.54 -10.41 -9.81
C LEU A 42 8.10 -8.98 -9.68
N GLY A 43 8.87 -8.69 -8.63
CA GLY A 43 9.48 -7.37 -8.42
C GLY A 43 8.69 -6.44 -7.49
N GLY A 44 7.71 -6.97 -6.74
CA GLY A 44 7.08 -6.28 -5.60
C GLY A 44 5.84 -5.44 -5.93
N GLN A 45 5.65 -5.02 -7.19
CA GLN A 45 4.43 -4.38 -7.66
C GLN A 45 4.06 -4.87 -9.05
N ASN A 46 2.77 -5.16 -9.26
CA ASN A 46 2.27 -5.55 -10.57
C ASN A 46 0.86 -4.99 -10.77
N ILE A 47 0.65 -4.39 -11.94
CA ILE A 47 -0.63 -3.75 -12.33
C ILE A 47 -1.22 -4.31 -13.62
N SER A 48 -0.54 -5.27 -14.25
CA SER A 48 -0.84 -5.75 -15.60
C SER A 48 -1.37 -7.18 -15.65
N ILE A 49 -1.08 -8.00 -14.64
CA ILE A 49 -1.58 -9.36 -14.55
C ILE A 49 -3.00 -9.33 -13.98
N ASN A 50 -3.98 -9.51 -14.87
CA ASN A 50 -5.39 -9.57 -14.52
C ASN A 50 -5.89 -11.02 -14.59
N ASP A 51 -5.56 -11.83 -13.59
CA ASP A 51 -6.08 -13.18 -13.41
C ASP A 51 -6.96 -13.27 -12.15
N ALA A 52 -7.32 -14.48 -11.71
CA ALA A 52 -8.21 -14.69 -10.56
C ALA A 52 -7.47 -14.70 -9.19
N ASP A 53 -6.39 -13.93 -9.07
CA ASP A 53 -5.59 -13.80 -7.84
C ASP A 53 -5.88 -12.49 -7.09
N LEU A 54 -6.54 -12.62 -5.93
CA LEU A 54 -6.94 -11.49 -5.08
C LEU A 54 -5.75 -10.69 -4.51
N ASN A 55 -4.54 -11.23 -4.54
CA ASN A 55 -3.35 -10.50 -4.08
C ASN A 55 -3.07 -9.24 -4.91
N PHE A 56 -3.35 -9.28 -6.22
CA PHE A 56 -3.09 -8.18 -7.14
C PHE A 56 -4.00 -6.98 -6.86
N VAL A 57 -5.20 -7.24 -6.34
CA VAL A 57 -6.20 -6.20 -6.01
C VAL A 57 -5.67 -5.18 -5.00
N PHE A 58 -4.74 -5.58 -4.11
CA PHE A 58 -4.10 -4.66 -3.18
C PHE A 58 -3.32 -3.53 -3.89
N HIS A 59 -2.69 -3.86 -5.03
CA HIS A 59 -1.89 -2.94 -5.83
C HIS A 59 -2.73 -2.11 -6.80
N ASN A 60 -3.81 -2.69 -7.35
CA ASN A 60 -4.76 -1.97 -8.18
C ASN A 60 -6.18 -2.52 -7.96
N PRO A 61 -7.11 -1.74 -7.36
CA PRO A 61 -8.47 -2.22 -7.10
C PRO A 61 -9.23 -2.57 -8.39
N ALA A 62 -8.87 -1.99 -9.55
CA ALA A 62 -9.52 -2.27 -10.82
C ALA A 62 -9.22 -3.68 -11.36
N MET A 63 -8.27 -4.42 -10.77
CA MET A 63 -8.00 -5.82 -11.11
C MET A 63 -8.98 -6.79 -10.42
N LEU A 64 -9.80 -6.32 -9.47
CA LEU A 64 -10.83 -7.14 -8.85
C LEU A 64 -11.90 -7.50 -9.88
N ASN A 65 -12.16 -8.80 -10.03
CA ASN A 65 -13.05 -9.32 -11.05
C ASN A 65 -13.91 -10.48 -10.52
N ALA A 66 -14.98 -10.80 -11.26
CA ALA A 66 -15.97 -11.79 -10.85
C ALA A 66 -15.40 -13.21 -10.71
N ALA A 67 -14.29 -13.54 -11.37
CA ALA A 67 -13.62 -14.84 -11.24
C ALA A 67 -12.98 -15.05 -9.85
N MET A 68 -12.79 -13.97 -9.08
CA MET A 68 -12.32 -14.02 -7.69
C MET A 68 -13.45 -14.27 -6.68
N SER A 69 -14.70 -14.43 -7.12
CA SER A 69 -15.84 -14.63 -6.21
C SER A 69 -15.64 -15.87 -5.35
N LYS A 70 -15.80 -15.71 -4.03
CA LYS A 70 -15.59 -16.72 -2.98
C LYS A 70 -14.14 -17.16 -2.82
N HIS A 71 -13.17 -16.45 -3.39
CA HIS A 71 -11.75 -16.70 -3.12
C HIS A 71 -11.35 -16.12 -1.77
N LEU A 72 -10.65 -16.94 -0.99
CA LEU A 72 -9.97 -16.55 0.24
C LEU A 72 -8.46 -16.62 0.00
N VAL A 73 -7.73 -15.61 0.45
CA VAL A 73 -6.28 -15.54 0.36
C VAL A 73 -5.70 -15.25 1.73
N LEU A 74 -4.63 -15.95 2.08
CA LEU A 74 -3.88 -15.79 3.32
C LEU A 74 -2.39 -15.76 2.98
N ASN A 75 -1.68 -14.76 3.48
CA ASN A 75 -0.24 -14.61 3.32
C ASN A 75 0.39 -14.24 4.66
N TYR A 76 1.60 -14.72 4.85
CA TYR A 76 2.42 -14.43 6.02
C TYR A 76 3.87 -14.23 5.58
N VAL A 77 4.52 -13.22 6.14
CA VAL A 77 5.94 -12.95 5.91
C VAL A 77 6.62 -12.73 7.25
N LYS A 78 7.62 -13.57 7.52
CA LYS A 78 8.62 -13.33 8.56
C LYS A 78 9.68 -12.40 7.98
N TYR A 79 9.68 -11.16 8.43
CA TYR A 79 10.59 -10.13 7.96
C TYR A 79 11.82 -10.03 8.87
N PHE A 80 12.76 -9.14 8.54
CA PHE A 80 13.97 -8.94 9.32
C PHE A 80 13.67 -8.29 10.69
N ALA A 81 14.60 -8.41 11.63
CA ALA A 81 14.53 -7.78 12.96
C ALA A 81 13.25 -8.14 13.75
N ASP A 82 12.86 -9.42 13.73
CA ASP A 82 11.67 -9.96 14.41
C ASP A 82 10.31 -9.36 13.97
N ILE A 83 10.31 -8.57 12.89
CA ILE A 83 9.09 -8.03 12.28
C ILE A 83 8.34 -9.17 11.60
N ASN A 84 7.03 -9.23 11.82
CA ASN A 84 6.15 -10.18 11.14
C ASN A 84 4.95 -9.43 10.59
N TYR A 85 4.58 -9.71 9.34
CA TYR A 85 3.38 -9.13 8.77
C TYR A 85 2.59 -10.17 7.99
N GLY A 86 1.29 -9.92 7.85
CA GLY A 86 0.36 -10.82 7.21
C GLY A 86 -0.70 -10.08 6.43
N TYR A 87 -1.29 -10.78 5.48
CA TYR A 87 -2.41 -10.31 4.69
C TYR A 87 -3.46 -11.41 4.55
N ALA A 88 -4.70 -11.10 4.88
CA ALA A 88 -5.84 -11.97 4.64
C ALA A 88 -6.87 -11.21 3.80
N ALA A 89 -7.47 -11.84 2.79
CA ALA A 89 -8.52 -11.20 2.02
C ALA A 89 -9.55 -12.19 1.47
N PHE A 90 -10.78 -11.72 1.33
CA PHE A 90 -11.88 -12.46 0.77
C PHE A 90 -12.65 -11.60 -0.24
N ALA A 91 -13.08 -12.20 -1.33
CA ALA A 91 -13.86 -11.54 -2.37
C ALA A 91 -15.19 -12.24 -2.62
N ASN A 92 -16.21 -11.47 -3.02
CA ASN A 92 -17.48 -12.00 -3.47
C ASN A 92 -18.07 -11.12 -4.58
N ASP A 93 -18.60 -11.74 -5.61
CA ASP A 93 -19.25 -11.06 -6.73
C ASP A 93 -20.76 -10.97 -6.56
N PHE A 94 -21.33 -9.82 -6.93
CA PHE A 94 -22.76 -9.53 -6.85
C PHE A 94 -23.34 -9.14 -8.21
N GLY A 95 -22.77 -9.67 -9.30
CA GLY A 95 -23.23 -9.46 -10.67
C GLY A 95 -23.25 -7.99 -11.05
N LYS A 96 -24.45 -7.41 -11.28
CA LYS A 96 -24.60 -6.02 -11.75
C LYS A 96 -24.06 -4.98 -10.76
N ALA A 97 -24.01 -5.29 -9.47
CA ALA A 97 -23.46 -4.40 -8.45
C ALA A 97 -21.93 -4.35 -8.49
N GLY A 98 -21.27 -5.29 -9.18
CA GLY A 98 -19.82 -5.45 -9.21
C GLY A 98 -19.31 -6.45 -8.17
N THR A 99 -17.99 -6.55 -8.10
CA THR A 99 -17.28 -7.44 -7.19
C THR A 99 -16.79 -6.63 -5.99
N PHE A 100 -16.93 -7.20 -4.80
CA PHE A 100 -16.47 -6.60 -3.55
C PHE A 100 -15.41 -7.49 -2.93
N ALA A 101 -14.45 -6.90 -2.25
CA ALA A 101 -13.51 -7.65 -1.42
C ALA A 101 -13.21 -6.91 -0.13
N SER A 102 -12.89 -7.66 0.91
CA SER A 102 -12.31 -7.11 2.13
C SER A 102 -10.97 -7.77 2.39
N GLY A 103 -10.03 -7.00 2.90
CA GLY A 103 -8.70 -7.48 3.23
C GLY A 103 -8.18 -6.86 4.52
N LEU A 104 -7.37 -7.60 5.26
CA LEU A 104 -6.76 -7.15 6.49
C LEU A 104 -5.25 -7.29 6.36
N HIS A 105 -4.54 -6.17 6.43
CA HIS A 105 -3.10 -6.14 6.60
C HIS A 105 -2.77 -5.93 8.06
N TYR A 106 -1.81 -6.69 8.55
CA TYR A 106 -1.28 -6.56 9.89
C TYR A 106 0.24 -6.58 9.84
N ILE A 107 0.87 -5.72 10.63
CA ILE A 107 2.31 -5.75 10.88
C ILE A 107 2.57 -5.65 12.38
N ASN A 108 3.46 -6.51 12.86
CA ASN A 108 4.01 -6.49 14.20
C ASN A 108 5.49 -6.15 14.08
N TYR A 109 5.94 -5.10 14.77
CA TYR A 109 7.31 -4.63 14.68
C TYR A 109 8.28 -5.36 15.63
N GLY A 110 7.81 -6.36 16.35
CA GLY A 110 8.59 -7.09 17.34
C GLY A 110 8.60 -6.38 18.69
N LYS A 111 9.75 -6.43 19.37
CA LYS A 111 9.95 -5.82 20.68
C LYS A 111 11.04 -4.76 20.58
N PHE A 112 10.81 -3.65 21.26
CA PHE A 112 11.78 -2.56 21.39
C PHE A 112 12.24 -2.46 22.83
N ILE A 113 13.49 -2.06 23.02
CA ILE A 113 14.04 -1.74 24.34
C ILE A 113 13.59 -0.32 24.70
N GLU A 114 13.02 -0.18 25.89
CA GLU A 114 12.64 1.09 26.47
C GLU A 114 13.79 1.60 27.36
N ALA A 115 14.16 2.87 27.22
CA ALA A 115 15.20 3.50 28.03
C ALA A 115 14.86 4.96 28.35
N ASP A 116 15.24 5.41 29.55
CA ASP A 116 15.07 6.80 29.97
C ASP A 116 16.07 7.75 29.29
N GLU A 117 15.95 9.06 29.55
CA GLU A 117 16.83 10.08 28.99
C GLU A 117 18.31 9.93 29.39
N THR A 118 18.60 9.15 30.43
CA THR A 118 19.96 8.83 30.89
C THR A 118 20.53 7.57 30.23
N GLY A 119 19.73 6.88 29.41
CA GLY A 119 20.07 5.64 28.74
C GLY A 119 19.93 4.40 29.63
N LYS A 120 19.28 4.51 30.79
CA LYS A 120 18.99 3.36 31.65
C LYS A 120 17.77 2.63 31.09
N ILE A 121 17.91 1.32 30.85
CA ILE A 121 16.84 0.47 30.35
C ILE A 121 15.74 0.38 31.41
N THR A 122 14.51 0.75 31.04
CA THR A 122 13.31 0.76 31.90
C THR A 122 12.37 -0.41 31.61
N GLY A 123 12.42 -0.98 30.41
CA GLY A 123 11.49 -2.03 30.00
C GLY A 123 11.60 -2.45 28.53
N GLU A 124 10.53 -3.05 28.04
CA GLU A 124 10.32 -3.38 26.63
C GLU A 124 8.90 -2.94 26.22
N PHE A 125 8.76 -2.35 25.04
CA PHE A 125 7.46 -2.05 24.44
C PHE A 125 7.31 -2.74 23.08
N LYS A 126 6.07 -2.78 22.57
CA LYS A 126 5.74 -3.35 21.26
C LYS A 126 5.05 -2.32 20.40
N ALA A 127 5.14 -2.50 19.10
CA ALA A 127 4.39 -1.71 18.14
C ALA A 127 3.71 -2.62 17.12
N PHE A 128 2.51 -2.25 16.71
CA PHE A 128 1.81 -2.91 15.62
C PHE A 128 0.91 -1.94 14.85
N GLU A 129 0.64 -2.29 13.60
CA GLU A 129 -0.29 -1.54 12.75
C GLU A 129 -1.22 -2.50 12.02
N LEU A 130 -2.40 -1.99 11.71
CA LEU A 130 -3.45 -2.72 11.05
C LEU A 130 -4.12 -1.82 9.99
N ALA A 131 -4.33 -2.35 8.79
CA ALA A 131 -5.10 -1.70 7.74
C ALA A 131 -6.19 -2.63 7.23
N LEU A 132 -7.44 -2.22 7.41
CA LEU A 132 -8.58 -2.84 6.76
C LEU A 132 -8.69 -2.24 5.35
N ASN A 133 -8.82 -3.08 4.33
CA ASN A 133 -8.99 -2.69 2.95
C ASN A 133 -10.39 -3.12 2.51
N LEU A 134 -11.16 -2.18 1.99
CA LEU A 134 -12.49 -2.43 1.45
C LEU A 134 -12.47 -2.08 -0.03
N PHE A 135 -12.56 -3.10 -0.87
CA PHE A 135 -12.46 -2.98 -2.31
C PHE A 135 -13.83 -3.13 -2.96
N TRP A 136 -14.00 -2.39 -4.03
CA TRP A 136 -15.09 -2.58 -4.96
C TRP A 136 -14.58 -2.37 -6.38
N ALA A 137 -15.00 -3.20 -7.32
CA ALA A 137 -14.70 -2.99 -8.72
C ALA A 137 -15.85 -3.43 -9.62
N ARG A 138 -15.94 -2.79 -10.78
CA ARG A 138 -16.96 -3.09 -11.77
C ARG A 138 -16.47 -2.83 -13.19
N PRO A 139 -16.69 -3.76 -14.15
CA PRO A 139 -16.47 -3.49 -15.56
C PRO A 139 -17.50 -2.48 -16.09
N VAL A 140 -17.03 -1.56 -16.90
CA VAL A 140 -17.78 -0.49 -17.57
C VAL A 140 -17.44 -0.49 -19.07
N PHE A 141 -18.25 0.19 -19.90
CA PHE A 141 -18.08 0.24 -21.35
C PHE A 141 -17.90 -1.15 -21.99
N ASP A 142 -18.89 -2.03 -21.82
CA ASP A 142 -18.88 -3.40 -22.36
C ASP A 142 -17.63 -4.23 -21.99
N SER A 143 -17.11 -4.01 -20.78
CA SER A 143 -15.91 -4.68 -20.23
C SER A 143 -14.58 -4.25 -20.84
N LEU A 144 -14.56 -3.16 -21.63
CA LEU A 144 -13.31 -2.56 -22.11
C LEU A 144 -12.51 -1.87 -21.00
N LEU A 145 -13.19 -1.39 -19.95
CA LEU A 145 -12.58 -0.69 -18.83
C LEU A 145 -13.15 -1.22 -17.52
N THR A 146 -12.32 -1.32 -16.49
CA THR A 146 -12.77 -1.62 -15.12
C THR A 146 -12.45 -0.45 -14.21
N ILE A 147 -13.43 -0.03 -13.41
CA ILE A 147 -13.25 0.98 -12.37
C ILE A 147 -13.15 0.25 -11.04
N GLY A 148 -12.17 0.64 -10.21
CA GLY A 148 -11.98 0.08 -8.88
C GLY A 148 -11.78 1.17 -7.82
N VAL A 149 -12.31 0.93 -6.63
CA VAL A 149 -12.18 1.79 -5.44
C VAL A 149 -11.62 0.95 -4.30
N ASN A 150 -10.75 1.56 -3.48
CA ASN A 150 -10.25 0.97 -2.24
C ASN A 150 -10.29 1.99 -1.11
N LEU A 151 -10.96 1.64 -0.02
CA LEU A 151 -10.95 2.40 1.23
C LEU A 151 -10.06 1.67 2.25
N LYS A 152 -9.07 2.38 2.81
CA LYS A 152 -8.05 1.82 3.71
C LYS A 152 -7.99 2.52 5.07
N PRO A 153 -8.95 2.34 6.02
CA PRO A 153 -8.77 2.81 7.38
C PRO A 153 -7.59 2.09 8.06
N ILE A 154 -6.80 2.86 8.80
CA ILE A 154 -5.56 2.40 9.44
C ILE A 154 -5.65 2.65 10.94
N TYR A 155 -5.21 1.66 11.71
CA TYR A 155 -4.96 1.76 13.14
C TYR A 155 -3.48 1.52 13.41
N SER A 156 -2.88 2.36 14.24
CA SER A 156 -1.44 2.31 14.53
C SER A 156 -1.22 2.53 16.02
N GLN A 157 -0.43 1.64 16.61
CA GLN A 157 0.00 1.69 18.01
C GLN A 157 1.51 1.48 18.01
N LEU A 158 2.24 2.54 18.34
CA LEU A 158 3.71 2.56 18.28
C LEU A 158 4.37 2.43 19.65
N GLU A 159 3.60 2.61 20.71
CA GLU A 159 4.02 2.54 22.10
C GLU A 159 2.76 2.25 22.94
N ASP A 160 2.91 1.47 24.02
CA ASP A 160 1.83 1.10 24.96
C ASP A 160 1.72 2.12 26.10
#